data_AF-A0A956PU54-F1
#
_entry.id   AF-A0A956PU54-F1
#
_cell.length_a   1.000
_cell.length_b   1.000
_cell.length_c   1.000
_cell.angle_alpha   90.00
_cell.angle_beta   90.00
_cell.angle_gamma   90.00
#
_symmetry.space_group_name_H-M   'P 1'
#
loop_
_entity.id
_entity.type
_entity.pdbx_description
1 polymer ?
#
loop_
_entity_poly.entity_id
_entity_poly.type
_entity_poly.pdbx_seq_one_letter_code
_entity_poly.pdbx_strand_id
1 'polypeptide(L)'
;MIHFEEARLPGYELLDSGAGFRLERFGARVLERPDPNALWSRRLKPGRWQAAHCRFDPTQRFGSSHWDRRGQTPEWEIQFNDLRLRLRLTPFKHTGLFPEQEPNWRFLDACLRARIARDGSPPEVLNLFGYTGVASLVAAAAGARVCHVDASPDAVEWARHNQMLSGLEQAPIRWITDDCIRFLEREQRRGRRYDAVILDPPAFGRDKAGKVFRFEEDVPLLLQRVRAVLSDNPLALVFNAYSMGYSATVIRNLVEEILPADALSCHELQLRETGGPAGRVLPCGVCVRYRGRDAL
;
A
#
# COMPACT_ATOMS: atom_id res chain seq x y z
N MET A 1 9.02 -11.04 17.82
CA MET A 1 9.42 -11.80 16.62
C MET A 1 8.97 -11.02 15.40
N ILE A 2 9.81 -10.89 14.36
CA ILE A 2 9.42 -10.28 13.08
C ILE A 2 9.04 -11.42 12.14
N HIS A 3 7.87 -11.31 11.53
CA HIS A 3 7.39 -12.26 10.51
C HIS A 3 7.81 -11.78 9.12
N PHE A 4 8.17 -12.72 8.25
CA PHE A 4 8.54 -12.42 6.87
C PHE A 4 7.39 -12.86 5.98
N GLU A 5 6.82 -11.92 5.23
CA GLU A 5 5.66 -12.21 4.38
C GLU A 5 5.94 -11.93 2.91
N GLU A 6 5.72 -12.97 2.11
CA GLU A 6 5.85 -12.92 0.67
C GLU A 6 4.49 -12.61 0.03
N ALA A 7 4.47 -11.60 -0.82
CA ALA A 7 3.31 -11.27 -1.62
C ALA A 7 3.03 -12.34 -2.66
N ARG A 8 1.74 -12.66 -2.83
CA ARG A 8 1.24 -13.56 -3.87
C ARG A 8 0.16 -12.83 -4.65
N LEU A 9 0.59 -12.00 -5.59
CA LEU A 9 -0.31 -11.21 -6.41
C LEU A 9 -0.38 -11.78 -7.84
N PRO A 10 -1.50 -12.44 -8.23
CA PRO A 10 -1.73 -12.80 -9.63
C PRO A 10 -1.51 -11.60 -10.56
N GLY A 11 -0.82 -11.83 -11.67
CA GLY A 11 -0.47 -10.77 -12.62
C GLY A 11 0.73 -9.93 -12.23
N TYR A 12 1.43 -10.22 -11.14
CA TYR A 12 2.73 -9.62 -10.82
C TYR A 12 3.82 -10.66 -10.62
N GLU A 13 5.03 -10.35 -11.10
CA GLU A 13 6.22 -11.15 -10.84
C GLU A 13 7.45 -10.25 -10.66
N LEU A 14 8.27 -10.51 -9.65
CA LEU A 14 9.64 -10.03 -9.62
C LEU A 14 10.51 -11.00 -10.42
N LEU A 15 10.96 -10.63 -11.62
CA LEU A 15 11.70 -11.54 -12.51
C LEU A 15 13.17 -11.68 -12.11
N ASP A 16 13.81 -10.57 -11.74
CA ASP A 16 15.21 -10.50 -11.31
C ASP A 16 15.44 -9.18 -10.58
N SER A 17 16.51 -9.12 -9.80
CA SER A 17 16.95 -7.93 -9.10
C SER A 17 18.47 -7.89 -9.01
N GLY A 18 19.04 -6.70 -8.94
CA GLY A 18 20.46 -6.51 -8.73
C GLY A 18 21.01 -5.27 -9.42
N ALA A 19 22.22 -4.89 -9.01
CA ALA A 19 22.93 -3.70 -9.43
C ALA A 19 22.12 -2.41 -9.24
N GLY A 20 21.30 -2.34 -8.18
CA GLY A 20 20.45 -1.19 -7.86
C GLY A 20 19.14 -1.13 -8.66
N PHE A 21 18.73 -2.22 -9.31
CA PHE A 21 17.49 -2.29 -10.09
C PHE A 21 16.69 -3.56 -9.81
N ARG A 22 15.41 -3.51 -10.16
CA ARG A 22 14.50 -4.66 -10.24
C ARG A 22 13.87 -4.74 -11.63
N LEU A 23 13.69 -5.97 -12.09
CA LEU A 23 13.01 -6.33 -13.32
C LEU A 23 11.70 -7.00 -12.95
N GLU A 24 10.58 -6.42 -13.33
CA GLU A 24 9.26 -6.80 -12.84
C GLU A 24 8.28 -6.99 -13.97
N ARG A 25 7.36 -7.94 -13.84
CA ARG A 25 6.23 -8.12 -14.73
C ARG A 25 4.95 -7.64 -14.06
N PHE A 26 4.18 -6.82 -14.77
CA PHE A 26 2.81 -6.43 -14.44
C PHE A 26 1.90 -6.80 -15.61
N GLY A 27 1.21 -7.94 -15.51
CA GLY A 27 0.45 -8.54 -16.59
C GLY A 27 1.34 -8.81 -17.81
N ALA A 28 0.99 -8.21 -18.94
CA ALA A 28 1.79 -8.35 -20.17
C ALA A 28 3.08 -7.49 -20.18
N ARG A 29 3.28 -6.59 -19.21
CA ARG A 29 4.37 -5.60 -19.27
C ARG A 29 5.54 -5.94 -18.39
N VAL A 30 6.75 -5.83 -18.94
CA VAL A 30 8.00 -5.96 -18.17
C VAL A 30 8.64 -4.59 -18.00
N LEU A 31 8.95 -4.22 -16.76
CA LEU A 31 9.51 -2.92 -16.39
C LEU A 31 10.86 -3.11 -15.70
N GLU A 32 11.83 -2.26 -16.03
CA GLU A 32 13.08 -2.07 -15.26
C GLU A 32 12.96 -0.81 -14.41
N ARG A 33 13.10 -0.94 -13.09
CA ARG A 33 12.98 0.18 -12.14
C ARG A 33 14.13 0.20 -11.14
N PRO A 34 14.54 1.38 -10.65
CA PRO A 34 15.57 1.48 -9.62
C PRO A 34 15.05 0.96 -8.27
N ASP A 35 15.90 0.20 -7.58
CA ASP A 35 15.68 -0.27 -6.22
C ASP A 35 17.02 -0.27 -5.46
N PRO A 36 17.25 0.69 -4.53
CA PRO A 36 18.53 0.83 -3.85
C PRO A 36 18.88 -0.36 -2.93
N ASN A 37 17.90 -1.19 -2.57
CA ASN A 37 18.14 -2.36 -1.73
C ASN A 37 18.73 -3.54 -2.53
N ALA A 38 18.61 -3.53 -3.86
CA ALA A 38 19.08 -4.61 -4.73
C ALA A 38 20.59 -4.50 -5.03
N LEU A 39 21.42 -4.56 -3.97
CA LEU A 39 22.88 -4.34 -4.04
C LEU A 39 23.66 -5.48 -4.71
N TRP A 40 23.07 -6.67 -4.80
CA TRP A 40 23.69 -7.87 -5.36
C TRP A 40 23.77 -7.85 -6.89
N SER A 41 24.52 -8.78 -7.50
CA SER A 41 24.61 -8.90 -8.97
C SER A 41 23.33 -9.42 -9.61
N ARG A 42 23.02 -9.01 -10.84
CA ARG A 42 21.88 -9.55 -11.62
C ARG A 42 22.11 -11.04 -11.94
N ARG A 43 21.05 -11.87 -11.94
CA ARG A 43 21.16 -13.30 -12.27
C ARG A 43 20.74 -13.60 -13.71
N LEU A 44 19.76 -12.89 -14.24
CA LEU A 44 19.32 -13.06 -15.62
C LEU A 44 20.34 -12.47 -16.59
N LYS A 45 20.46 -13.11 -17.77
CA LYS A 45 21.31 -12.64 -18.86
C LYS A 45 20.95 -11.20 -19.26
N PRO A 46 21.93 -10.38 -19.70
CA PRO A 46 21.68 -8.99 -20.11
C PRO A 46 20.54 -8.83 -21.13
N GLY A 47 20.40 -9.78 -22.06
CA GLY A 47 19.31 -9.78 -23.05
C GLY A 47 17.90 -9.75 -22.45
N ARG A 48 17.68 -10.34 -21.27
CA ARG A 48 16.38 -10.31 -20.57
C ARG A 48 16.06 -8.92 -20.03
N TRP A 49 17.06 -8.26 -19.45
CA TRP A 49 16.93 -6.87 -19.00
C TRP A 49 16.76 -5.92 -20.19
N GLN A 50 17.52 -6.13 -21.27
CA GLN A 50 17.41 -5.39 -22.54
C GLN A 50 16.06 -5.55 -23.22
N ALA A 51 15.32 -6.62 -22.94
CA ALA A 51 13.97 -6.83 -23.45
C ALA A 51 12.87 -6.18 -22.60
N ALA A 52 13.20 -5.46 -21.51
CA ALA A 52 12.21 -4.70 -20.75
C ALA A 52 11.43 -3.75 -21.68
N HIS A 53 10.11 -3.73 -21.52
CA HIS A 53 9.21 -2.91 -22.33
C HIS A 53 9.30 -1.44 -21.95
N CYS A 54 9.45 -1.14 -20.65
CA CYS A 54 9.71 0.22 -20.18
C CYS A 54 10.84 0.24 -19.15
N ARG A 55 11.58 1.36 -19.11
CA ARG A 55 12.69 1.55 -18.18
C ARG A 55 12.60 2.92 -17.54
N PHE A 56 12.69 2.97 -16.22
CA PHE A 56 12.77 4.24 -15.51
C PHE A 56 14.23 4.64 -15.34
N ASP A 57 14.58 5.82 -15.86
CA ASP A 57 15.88 6.43 -15.65
C ASP A 57 15.79 7.41 -14.48
N PRO A 58 16.41 7.11 -13.31
CA PRO A 58 16.44 8.02 -12.18
C PRO A 58 17.40 9.18 -12.39
N THR A 59 18.26 9.14 -13.40
CA THR A 59 19.28 10.16 -13.62
C THR A 59 18.65 11.42 -14.23
N GLN A 60 18.94 12.57 -13.63
CA GLN A 60 18.54 13.88 -14.15
C GLN A 60 19.35 14.29 -15.40
N ARG A 61 19.87 13.34 -16.19
CA ARG A 61 20.64 13.63 -17.43
C ARG A 61 19.82 14.46 -18.43
N PHE A 62 18.50 14.48 -18.29
CA PHE A 62 17.56 15.31 -19.05
C PHE A 62 16.81 16.35 -18.19
N GLY A 63 17.37 16.76 -17.05
CA GLY A 63 16.77 17.75 -16.13
C GLY A 63 15.65 17.21 -15.23
N SER A 64 15.16 15.99 -15.47
CA SER A 64 14.19 15.28 -14.61
C SER A 64 14.24 13.77 -14.85
N SER A 65 13.70 12.98 -13.92
CA SER A 65 13.53 11.53 -14.13
C SER A 65 12.54 11.24 -15.26
N HIS A 66 12.76 10.19 -16.04
CA HIS A 66 11.89 9.87 -17.17
C HIS A 66 11.75 8.37 -17.43
N TRP A 67 10.71 8.02 -18.19
CA TRP A 67 10.46 6.66 -18.68
C TRP A 67 10.86 6.53 -20.15
N ASP A 68 11.80 5.62 -20.45
CA ASP A 68 11.91 5.05 -21.80
C ASP A 68 10.78 4.05 -21.99
N ARG A 69 9.85 4.36 -22.90
CA ARG A 69 8.60 3.61 -23.11
C ARG A 69 8.68 2.61 -24.26
N ARG A 70 9.68 2.70 -25.15
CA ARG A 70 9.87 1.78 -26.29
C ARG A 70 8.59 1.45 -27.06
N GLY A 71 7.80 2.49 -27.36
CA GLY A 71 6.53 2.37 -28.10
C GLY A 71 5.31 1.91 -27.28
N GLN A 72 5.45 1.64 -25.99
CA GLN A 72 4.33 1.28 -25.12
C GLN A 72 3.46 2.49 -24.74
N THR A 73 2.16 2.28 -24.61
CA THR A 73 1.26 3.27 -24.01
C THR A 73 1.61 3.47 -22.53
N PRO A 74 1.38 4.65 -21.93
CA PRO A 74 1.76 4.90 -20.54
C PRO A 74 0.85 4.20 -19.54
N GLU A 75 -0.36 3.78 -19.93
CA GLU A 75 -1.36 3.16 -19.08
C GLU A 75 -1.68 1.73 -19.55
N TRP A 76 -1.97 0.85 -18.59
CA TRP A 76 -2.45 -0.50 -18.83
C TRP A 76 -3.22 -1.00 -17.63
N GLU A 77 -3.83 -2.16 -17.76
CA GLU A 77 -4.59 -2.78 -16.69
C GLU A 77 -4.00 -4.12 -16.31
N ILE A 78 -4.19 -4.47 -15.05
CA ILE A 78 -3.94 -5.82 -14.54
C ILE A 78 -5.17 -6.30 -13.78
N GLN A 79 -5.28 -7.61 -13.65
CA GLN A 79 -6.28 -8.24 -12.80
C GLN A 79 -5.58 -8.84 -11.57
N PHE A 80 -6.15 -8.55 -10.40
CA PHE A 80 -5.76 -9.11 -9.11
C PHE A 80 -7.03 -9.68 -8.46
N ASN A 81 -7.15 -11.01 -8.40
CA ASN A 81 -8.38 -11.70 -8.01
C ASN A 81 -9.57 -11.15 -8.82
N ASP A 82 -10.61 -10.66 -8.15
CA ASP A 82 -11.80 -10.05 -8.75
C ASP A 82 -11.64 -8.55 -9.03
N LEU A 83 -10.51 -7.94 -8.66
CA LEU A 83 -10.23 -6.52 -8.88
C LEU A 83 -9.49 -6.30 -10.20
N ARG A 84 -9.89 -5.26 -10.92
CA ARG A 84 -9.21 -4.79 -12.13
C ARG A 84 -8.65 -3.40 -11.86
N LEU A 85 -7.33 -3.27 -12.02
CA LEU A 85 -6.59 -2.08 -11.61
C LEU A 85 -5.91 -1.46 -12.81
N ARG A 86 -6.04 -0.13 -12.94
CA ARG A 86 -5.24 0.64 -13.88
C ARG A 86 -3.87 0.91 -13.28
N LEU A 87 -2.83 0.58 -14.02
CA LEU A 87 -1.45 1.00 -13.79
C LEU A 87 -1.05 2.08 -14.81
N ARG A 88 -0.11 2.92 -14.40
CA ARG A 88 0.39 4.02 -15.23
C ARG A 88 1.83 4.32 -14.93
N LEU A 89 2.62 4.59 -15.98
CA LEU A 89 3.94 5.20 -15.85
C LEU A 89 3.78 6.65 -15.39
N THR A 90 4.07 6.92 -14.12
CA THR A 90 3.99 8.26 -13.55
C THR A 90 5.27 9.06 -13.84
N PRO A 91 5.33 10.37 -13.57
CA PRO A 91 6.60 11.11 -13.59
C PRO A 91 7.67 10.55 -12.63
N PHE A 92 7.25 9.72 -11.66
CA PHE A 92 8.10 9.04 -10.70
C PHE A 92 8.22 7.54 -11.02
N LYS A 93 9.01 6.80 -10.22
CA LYS A 93 9.20 5.35 -10.37
C LYS A 93 7.95 4.50 -10.05
N HIS A 94 6.91 5.10 -9.50
CA HIS A 94 5.68 4.39 -9.11
C HIS A 94 4.80 4.10 -10.32
N THR A 95 4.10 2.97 -10.26
CA THR A 95 3.25 2.45 -11.35
C THR A 95 1.77 2.39 -11.00
N GLY A 96 1.39 2.74 -9.76
CA GLY A 96 0.02 2.68 -9.26
C GLY A 96 -0.31 1.45 -8.40
N LEU A 97 0.65 0.53 -8.20
CA LEU A 97 0.48 -0.67 -7.39
C LEU A 97 1.77 -0.99 -6.62
N PHE A 98 1.60 -1.43 -5.37
CA PHE A 98 2.65 -1.95 -4.50
C PHE A 98 2.33 -3.43 -4.19
N PRO A 99 2.79 -4.38 -5.02
CA PRO A 99 2.44 -5.80 -4.86
C PRO A 99 2.81 -6.38 -3.50
N GLU A 100 3.85 -5.85 -2.86
CA GLU A 100 4.32 -6.23 -1.53
C GLU A 100 3.26 -6.02 -0.42
N GLN A 101 2.19 -5.28 -0.70
CA GLN A 101 1.06 -5.06 0.21
C GLN A 101 0.00 -6.15 0.17
N GLU A 102 0.05 -7.07 -0.80
CA GLU A 102 -0.92 -8.16 -0.89
C GLU A 102 -1.11 -8.92 0.44
N PRO A 103 -0.07 -9.22 1.24
CA PRO A 103 -0.27 -9.87 2.52
C PRO A 103 -1.08 -9.03 3.53
N ASN A 104 -0.96 -7.70 3.49
CA ASN A 104 -1.78 -6.80 4.29
C ASN A 104 -3.25 -6.80 3.83
N TRP A 105 -3.47 -6.84 2.52
CA TRP A 105 -4.82 -6.92 1.94
C TRP A 105 -5.49 -8.23 2.30
N ARG A 106 -4.76 -9.35 2.20
CA ARG A 106 -5.24 -10.68 2.62
C ARG A 106 -5.56 -10.71 4.11
N PHE A 107 -4.71 -10.12 4.95
CA PHE A 107 -4.99 -9.98 6.38
C PHE A 107 -6.28 -9.20 6.65
N LEU A 108 -6.45 -8.05 5.99
CA LEU A 108 -7.62 -7.21 6.14
C LEU A 108 -8.90 -7.90 5.67
N ASP A 109 -8.88 -8.51 4.48
CA ASP A 109 -10.01 -9.26 3.92
C ASP A 109 -10.47 -10.37 4.87
N ALA A 110 -9.53 -11.15 5.41
CA ALA A 110 -9.83 -12.22 6.36
C ALA A 110 -10.53 -11.69 7.63
N CYS A 111 -10.01 -10.61 8.23
CA CYS A 111 -10.59 -10.02 9.44
C CYS A 111 -12.01 -9.48 9.17
N LEU A 112 -12.21 -8.80 8.04
CA LEU A 112 -13.49 -8.21 7.66
C LEU A 112 -14.54 -9.29 7.40
N ARG A 113 -14.19 -10.33 6.63
CA ARG A 113 -15.11 -11.44 6.34
C ARG A 113 -15.49 -12.22 7.60
N ALA A 114 -14.55 -12.49 8.49
CA ALA A 114 -14.83 -13.13 9.78
C ALA A 114 -15.81 -12.29 10.62
N ARG A 115 -15.57 -10.98 10.72
CA ARG A 115 -16.44 -10.03 11.44
C ARG A 115 -17.85 -9.96 10.86
N ILE A 116 -18.00 -10.00 9.53
CA ILE A 116 -19.30 -10.00 8.87
C ILE A 116 -20.02 -11.33 9.07
N ALA A 117 -19.32 -12.45 8.95
CA ALA A 117 -19.89 -13.77 9.16
C ALA A 117 -20.43 -13.95 10.58
N ARG A 118 -19.77 -13.35 11.58
CA ARG A 118 -20.18 -13.45 12.97
C ARG A 118 -21.36 -12.53 13.32
N ASP A 119 -21.29 -11.24 12.99
CA ASP A 119 -22.27 -10.28 13.52
C ASP A 119 -23.23 -9.73 12.45
N GLY A 120 -23.09 -10.12 11.18
CA GLY A 120 -23.99 -9.74 10.07
C GLY A 120 -23.94 -8.28 9.66
N SER A 121 -23.09 -7.45 10.27
CA SER A 121 -22.99 -6.01 10.03
C SER A 121 -21.70 -5.62 9.29
N PRO A 122 -21.75 -4.71 8.30
CA PRO A 122 -20.56 -4.25 7.58
C PRO A 122 -19.67 -3.36 8.47
N PRO A 123 -18.39 -3.72 8.68
CA PRO A 123 -17.44 -2.91 9.44
C PRO A 123 -17.17 -1.56 8.77
N GLU A 124 -16.85 -0.55 9.58
CA GLU A 124 -16.39 0.76 9.12
C GLU A 124 -14.86 0.75 8.97
N VAL A 125 -14.35 0.96 7.76
CA VAL A 125 -12.91 0.91 7.43
C VAL A 125 -12.41 2.29 7.01
N LEU A 126 -11.33 2.75 7.63
CA LEU A 126 -10.65 3.98 7.25
C LEU A 126 -9.31 3.66 6.57
N ASN A 127 -9.10 4.15 5.35
CA ASN A 127 -7.84 4.05 4.64
C ASN A 127 -7.21 5.45 4.51
N LEU A 128 -6.14 5.71 5.25
CA LEU A 128 -5.40 6.97 5.22
C LEU A 128 -4.16 6.86 4.34
N PHE A 129 -3.88 7.92 3.58
CA PHE A 129 -2.85 7.92 2.54
C PHE A 129 -3.14 6.85 1.48
N GLY A 130 -4.41 6.75 1.09
CA GLY A 130 -4.94 5.58 0.40
C GLY A 130 -4.47 5.38 -1.05
N TYR A 131 -3.80 6.38 -1.64
CA TYR A 131 -3.22 6.35 -2.98
C TYR A 131 -4.22 5.89 -4.05
N THR A 132 -3.90 4.85 -4.84
CA THR A 132 -4.75 4.30 -5.90
C THR A 132 -5.86 3.38 -5.40
N GLY A 133 -6.05 3.30 -4.07
CA GLY A 133 -7.24 2.73 -3.44
C GLY A 133 -7.30 1.21 -3.37
N VAL A 134 -6.22 0.47 -3.67
CA VAL A 134 -6.28 -1.00 -3.71
C VAL A 134 -6.77 -1.60 -2.38
N ALA A 135 -6.25 -1.13 -1.23
CA ALA A 135 -6.73 -1.57 0.08
C ALA A 135 -8.21 -1.21 0.32
N SER A 136 -8.66 -0.05 -0.17
CA SER A 136 -10.08 0.37 -0.10
C SER A 136 -10.97 -0.54 -0.92
N LEU A 137 -10.54 -0.94 -2.12
CA LEU A 137 -11.29 -1.85 -2.99
C LEU A 137 -11.35 -3.26 -2.42
N VAL A 138 -10.26 -3.75 -1.82
CA VAL A 138 -10.24 -5.03 -1.10
C VAL A 138 -11.23 -5.00 0.06
N ALA A 139 -11.20 -3.96 0.90
CA ALA A 139 -12.13 -3.82 2.02
C ALA A 139 -13.60 -3.75 1.55
N ALA A 140 -13.87 -3.00 0.48
CA ALA A 140 -15.20 -2.88 -0.11
C ALA A 140 -15.69 -4.21 -0.70
N ALA A 141 -14.83 -4.96 -1.39
CA ALA A 141 -15.14 -6.29 -1.92
C ALA A 141 -15.33 -7.34 -0.81
N ALA A 142 -14.79 -7.11 0.38
CA ALA A 142 -15.08 -7.90 1.58
C ALA A 142 -16.43 -7.55 2.22
N GLY A 143 -17.11 -6.51 1.75
CA GLY A 143 -18.42 -6.07 2.25
C GLY A 143 -18.35 -4.93 3.29
N ALA A 144 -17.21 -4.30 3.48
CA ALA A 144 -17.07 -3.19 4.42
C ALA A 144 -17.60 -1.85 3.87
N ARG A 145 -17.92 -0.93 4.78
CA ARG A 145 -18.11 0.50 4.47
C ARG A 145 -16.77 1.20 4.58
N VAL A 146 -16.34 1.88 3.52
CA VAL A 146 -14.96 2.38 3.41
C VAL A 146 -14.94 3.90 3.34
N CYS A 147 -14.10 4.53 4.15
CA CYS A 147 -13.68 5.91 3.97
C CYS A 147 -12.23 5.93 3.48
N HIS A 148 -12.03 6.41 2.26
CA HIS A 148 -10.72 6.57 1.65
C HIS A 148 -10.28 8.03 1.72
N VAL A 149 -9.06 8.28 2.18
CA VAL A 149 -8.50 9.63 2.33
C VAL A 149 -7.12 9.71 1.70
N ASP A 150 -6.93 10.67 0.80
CA ASP A 150 -5.63 11.04 0.25
C ASP A 150 -5.59 12.55 -0.01
N ALA A 151 -4.43 13.19 0.13
CA ALA A 151 -4.29 14.62 -0.11
C ALA A 151 -4.25 14.97 -1.61
N SER A 152 -3.93 14.00 -2.47
CA SER A 152 -3.80 14.16 -3.92
C SER A 152 -5.13 13.90 -4.63
N PRO A 153 -5.72 14.89 -5.33
CA PRO A 153 -6.90 14.68 -6.17
C PRO A 153 -6.65 13.64 -7.25
N ASP A 154 -5.46 13.64 -7.84
CA ASP A 154 -5.09 12.71 -8.90
C ASP A 154 -5.06 11.27 -8.39
N ALA A 155 -4.63 11.06 -7.14
CA ALA A 155 -4.63 9.75 -6.51
C ALA A 155 -6.07 9.28 -6.21
N VAL A 156 -6.90 10.15 -5.63
CA VAL A 156 -8.31 9.86 -5.35
C VAL A 156 -9.06 9.56 -6.65
N GLU A 157 -8.86 10.33 -7.72
CA GLU A 157 -9.50 10.10 -9.01
C GLU A 157 -9.03 8.78 -9.63
N TRP A 158 -7.75 8.44 -9.49
CA TRP A 158 -7.25 7.14 -9.91
C TRP A 158 -7.91 6.01 -9.12
N ALA A 159 -8.08 6.16 -7.81
CA ALA A 159 -8.76 5.18 -6.99
C ALA A 159 -10.24 5.01 -7.36
N ARG A 160 -10.95 6.10 -7.69
CA ARG A 160 -12.33 6.05 -8.23
C ARG A 160 -12.37 5.33 -9.58
N HIS A 161 -11.40 5.55 -10.46
CA HIS A 161 -11.31 4.81 -11.71
C HIS A 161 -11.09 3.31 -11.46
N ASN A 162 -10.22 2.94 -10.52
CA ASN A 162 -10.04 1.53 -10.14
C ASN A 162 -11.32 0.91 -9.55
N GLN A 163 -12.14 1.68 -8.83
CA GLN A 163 -13.46 1.24 -8.36
C GLN A 163 -14.38 0.87 -9.52
N MET A 164 -14.48 1.74 -10.54
CA MET A 164 -15.29 1.48 -11.74
C MET A 164 -14.76 0.27 -12.52
N LEU A 165 -13.44 0.19 -12.74
CA LEU A 165 -12.83 -0.95 -13.44
C LEU A 165 -13.08 -2.28 -12.73
N SER A 166 -13.17 -2.27 -11.40
CA SER A 166 -13.44 -3.44 -10.58
C SER A 166 -14.93 -3.77 -10.42
N GLY A 167 -15.85 -3.03 -11.06
CA GLY A 167 -17.30 -3.27 -10.92
C GLY A 167 -17.85 -3.00 -9.53
N LEU A 168 -17.20 -2.11 -8.76
CA LEU A 168 -17.53 -1.79 -7.36
C LEU A 168 -18.25 -0.45 -7.22
N GLU A 169 -18.89 0.08 -8.26
CA GLU A 169 -19.53 1.40 -8.25
C GLU A 169 -20.64 1.53 -7.19
N GLN A 170 -21.31 0.42 -6.88
CA GLN A 170 -22.35 0.36 -5.84
C GLN A 170 -21.79 0.08 -4.44
N ALA A 171 -20.49 -0.23 -4.32
CA ALA A 171 -19.88 -0.47 -3.03
C ALA A 171 -19.78 0.84 -2.23
N PRO A 172 -20.03 0.82 -0.89
CA PRO A 172 -20.11 2.02 -0.07
C PRO A 172 -18.72 2.60 0.25
N ILE A 173 -18.12 3.29 -0.73
CA ILE A 173 -16.82 3.96 -0.58
C ILE A 173 -17.01 5.49 -0.58
N ARG A 174 -16.67 6.12 0.54
CA ARG A 174 -16.58 7.58 0.69
C ARG A 174 -15.18 8.04 0.33
N TRP A 175 -15.05 8.79 -0.76
CA TRP A 175 -13.79 9.33 -1.27
C TRP A 175 -13.54 10.74 -0.74
N ILE A 176 -12.40 10.96 -0.09
CA ILE A 176 -12.04 12.23 0.53
C ILE A 176 -10.69 12.70 0.02
N THR A 177 -10.66 13.91 -0.52
CA THR A 177 -9.42 14.60 -0.88
C THR A 177 -9.06 15.62 0.19
N ASP A 178 -8.25 15.23 1.18
CA ASP A 178 -7.81 16.12 2.27
C ASP A 178 -6.52 15.62 2.94
N ASP A 179 -5.92 16.48 3.76
CA ASP A 179 -4.91 16.09 4.73
C ASP A 179 -5.51 15.12 5.77
N CYS A 180 -4.80 14.03 6.02
CA CYS A 180 -5.29 12.95 6.88
C CYS A 180 -5.47 13.39 8.33
N ILE A 181 -4.57 14.23 8.88
CA ILE A 181 -4.66 14.72 10.26
C ILE A 181 -5.86 15.64 10.42
N ARG A 182 -6.04 16.64 9.53
CA ARG A 182 -7.21 17.53 9.53
C ARG A 182 -8.52 16.77 9.34
N PHE A 183 -8.51 15.73 8.50
CA PHE A 183 -9.64 14.84 8.34
C PHE A 183 -10.02 14.12 9.63
N LEU A 184 -9.05 13.49 10.30
CA LEU A 184 -9.28 12.80 11.57
C LEU A 184 -9.84 13.73 12.64
N GLU A 185 -9.33 14.97 12.74
CA GLU A 185 -9.87 15.94 13.70
C GLU A 185 -11.35 16.28 13.46
N ARG A 186 -11.76 16.37 12.19
CA ARG A 186 -13.17 16.61 11.85
C ARG A 186 -14.03 15.37 12.14
N GLU A 187 -13.53 14.17 11.85
CA GLU A 187 -14.25 12.93 12.17
C GLU A 187 -14.38 12.73 13.68
N GLN A 188 -13.35 13.08 14.45
CA GLN A 188 -13.40 13.11 15.92
C GLN A 188 -14.49 14.07 16.42
N ARG A 189 -14.52 15.31 15.92
CA ARG A 189 -15.58 16.29 16.27
C ARG A 189 -16.98 15.81 15.91
N ARG A 190 -17.11 15.00 14.85
CA ARG A 190 -18.37 14.39 14.42
C ARG A 190 -18.74 13.12 15.18
N GLY A 191 -17.89 12.64 16.09
CA GLY A 191 -18.10 11.38 16.81
C GLY A 191 -18.04 10.14 15.93
N ARG A 192 -17.38 10.21 14.76
CA ARG A 192 -17.24 9.05 13.85
C ARG A 192 -16.27 8.03 14.45
N ARG A 193 -16.52 6.76 14.18
CA ARG A 193 -15.77 5.61 14.67
C ARG A 193 -15.51 4.63 13.54
N TYR A 194 -14.35 3.98 13.58
CA TYR A 194 -13.90 3.02 12.57
C TYR A 194 -13.42 1.74 13.25
N ASP A 195 -13.87 0.61 12.71
CA ASP A 195 -13.51 -0.72 13.20
C ASP A 195 -12.15 -1.16 12.68
N ALA A 196 -11.78 -0.76 11.47
CA ALA A 196 -10.43 -0.99 10.96
C ALA A 196 -9.78 0.25 10.35
N VAL A 197 -8.46 0.36 10.51
CA VAL A 197 -7.68 1.48 9.98
C VAL A 197 -6.45 0.97 9.23
N ILE A 198 -6.25 1.46 8.01
CA ILE A 198 -5.01 1.32 7.25
C ILE A 198 -4.28 2.67 7.26
N LEU A 199 -3.00 2.64 7.62
CA LEU A 199 -2.10 3.77 7.66
C LEU A 199 -0.93 3.50 6.73
N ASP A 200 -0.78 4.34 5.70
CA ASP A 200 0.37 4.28 4.80
C ASP A 200 1.09 5.63 4.66
N PRO A 201 1.52 6.26 5.78
CA PRO A 201 2.13 7.58 5.74
C PRO A 201 3.46 7.55 4.95
N PRO A 202 3.68 8.52 4.04
CA PRO A 202 4.94 8.63 3.33
C PRO A 202 6.07 9.08 4.25
N ALA A 203 7.30 8.86 3.82
CA ALA A 203 8.49 9.45 4.45
C ALA A 203 8.37 10.97 4.63
N PHE A 204 7.95 11.60 3.54
CA PHE A 204 7.79 13.02 3.38
C PHE A 204 6.61 13.26 2.45
N GLY A 205 5.75 14.20 2.81
CA GLY A 205 4.59 14.61 2.01
C GLY A 205 4.43 16.11 1.99
N ARG A 206 3.66 16.60 1.02
CA ARG A 206 3.15 17.97 1.01
C ARG A 206 1.69 17.95 0.66
N ASP A 207 0.88 18.69 1.41
CA ASP A 207 -0.50 18.93 1.03
C ASP A 207 -0.60 20.08 0.01
N LYS A 208 -1.81 20.33 -0.51
CA LYS A 208 -2.08 21.42 -1.45
C LYS A 208 -1.79 22.82 -0.90
N ALA A 209 -1.84 22.99 0.42
CA ALA A 209 -1.54 24.25 1.09
C ALA A 209 -0.02 24.43 1.33
N GLY A 210 0.79 23.46 0.90
CA GLY A 210 2.23 23.46 1.10
C GLY A 210 2.66 23.03 2.51
N LYS A 211 1.72 22.61 3.38
CA LYS A 211 2.06 22.02 4.67
C LYS A 211 2.84 20.74 4.41
N VAL A 212 4.00 20.66 5.05
CA VAL A 212 4.87 19.52 4.98
C VAL A 212 4.43 18.48 6.00
N PHE A 213 4.35 17.23 5.57
CA PHE A 213 4.29 16.06 6.45
C PHE A 213 5.69 15.44 6.53
N ARG A 214 6.18 15.22 7.74
CA ARG A 214 7.43 14.49 8.04
C ARG A 214 7.10 13.35 8.98
N PHE A 215 7.49 12.14 8.60
CA PHE A 215 7.14 10.94 9.34
C PHE A 215 7.51 11.04 10.83
N GLU A 216 8.73 11.46 11.13
CA GLU A 216 9.28 11.53 12.49
C GLU A 216 8.58 12.58 13.37
N GLU A 217 8.03 13.63 12.77
CA GLU A 217 7.41 14.75 13.47
C GLU A 217 5.89 14.56 13.60
N ASP A 218 5.24 14.06 12.55
CA ASP A 218 3.78 14.05 12.44
C ASP A 218 3.14 12.70 12.82
N VAL A 219 3.85 11.56 12.74
CA VAL A 219 3.27 10.24 13.04
C VAL A 219 2.77 10.12 14.48
N PRO A 220 3.47 10.62 15.52
CA PRO A 220 2.92 10.58 16.88
C PRO A 220 1.56 11.29 16.99
N LEU A 221 1.41 12.47 16.38
CA LEU A 221 0.13 13.19 16.35
C LEU A 221 -0.92 12.43 15.52
N LEU A 222 -0.53 11.89 14.36
CA LEU A 222 -1.41 11.07 13.51
C LEU A 222 -2.00 9.91 14.31
N LEU A 223 -1.19 9.17 15.06
CA LEU A 223 -1.64 8.02 15.86
C LEU A 223 -2.59 8.43 16.99
N GLN A 224 -2.32 9.53 17.68
CA GLN A 224 -3.25 10.09 18.67
C GLN A 224 -4.62 10.41 18.04
N ARG A 225 -4.64 10.94 16.82
CA ARG A 225 -5.88 11.25 16.09
C ARG A 225 -6.58 9.99 15.58
N VAL A 226 -5.82 8.97 15.16
CA VAL A 226 -6.37 7.65 14.83
C VAL A 226 -7.04 7.03 16.05
N ARG A 227 -6.38 7.05 17.22
CA ARG A 227 -6.95 6.52 18.47
C ARG A 227 -8.30 7.13 18.83
N ALA A 228 -8.47 8.43 18.56
CA ALA A 228 -9.69 9.17 18.86
C ALA A 228 -10.87 8.81 17.94
N VAL A 229 -10.62 8.13 16.81
CA VAL A 229 -11.66 7.68 15.87
C VAL A 229 -11.72 6.15 15.73
N LEU A 230 -10.87 5.39 16.42
CA LEU A 230 -11.05 3.94 16.54
C LEU A 230 -12.33 3.64 17.33
N SER A 231 -13.07 2.61 16.92
CA SER A 231 -14.17 2.06 17.72
C SER A 231 -13.65 1.52 19.05
N ASP A 232 -14.54 1.31 20.01
CA ASP A 232 -14.15 0.82 21.35
C ASP A 232 -13.58 -0.60 21.30
N ASN A 233 -14.02 -1.39 20.30
CA ASN A 233 -13.53 -2.73 20.02
C ASN A 233 -13.01 -2.78 18.57
N PRO A 234 -11.81 -2.21 18.30
CA PRO A 234 -11.28 -2.18 16.94
C PRO A 234 -11.01 -3.60 16.46
N LEU A 235 -11.35 -3.86 15.19
CA LEU A 235 -11.16 -5.12 14.50
C LEU A 235 -9.72 -5.32 14.05
N ALA A 236 -9.15 -4.31 13.40
CA ALA A 236 -7.83 -4.41 12.78
C ALA A 236 -7.16 -3.04 12.61
N LEU A 237 -5.84 -3.00 12.69
CA LEU A 237 -5.05 -1.87 12.22
C LEU A 237 -3.85 -2.37 11.43
N VAL A 238 -3.55 -1.71 10.32
CA VAL A 238 -2.34 -1.96 9.52
C VAL A 238 -1.56 -0.65 9.43
N PHE A 239 -0.34 -0.63 9.97
CA PHE A 239 0.60 0.48 9.80
C PHE A 239 1.72 0.05 8.87
N ASN A 240 1.82 0.68 7.71
CA ASN A 240 2.92 0.51 6.77
C ASN A 240 4.00 1.58 6.97
N ALA A 241 5.27 1.18 6.90
CA ALA A 241 6.39 2.11 6.87
C ALA A 241 7.39 1.68 5.79
N TYR A 242 7.42 2.43 4.70
CA TYR A 242 8.25 2.16 3.54
C TYR A 242 9.49 3.04 3.48
N SER A 243 10.59 2.46 2.98
CA SER A 243 11.76 3.23 2.51
C SER A 243 12.43 4.14 3.54
N MET A 244 12.15 3.96 4.84
CA MET A 244 12.74 4.77 5.92
C MET A 244 13.96 4.13 6.58
N GLY A 245 14.22 2.85 6.33
CA GLY A 245 15.25 2.10 7.05
C GLY A 245 14.91 1.83 8.53
N TYR A 246 13.69 2.14 8.97
CA TYR A 246 13.24 1.81 10.32
C TYR A 246 12.99 0.32 10.49
N SER A 247 13.35 -0.19 11.66
CA SER A 247 12.93 -1.51 12.12
C SER A 247 11.43 -1.52 12.40
N ALA A 248 10.78 -2.66 12.15
CA ALA A 248 9.39 -2.90 12.54
C ALA A 248 9.14 -2.67 14.05
N THR A 249 10.18 -2.79 14.88
CA THR A 249 10.11 -2.48 16.32
C THR A 249 9.81 -1.01 16.60
N VAL A 250 10.34 -0.08 15.79
CA VAL A 250 10.05 1.36 15.94
C VAL A 250 8.57 1.61 15.72
N ILE A 251 8.03 1.04 14.65
CA ILE A 251 6.61 1.15 14.30
C ILE A 251 5.73 0.50 15.37
N ARG A 252 6.18 -0.62 15.92
CA ARG A 252 5.47 -1.32 16.99
C ARG A 252 5.35 -0.43 18.22
N ASN A 253 6.46 0.14 18.69
CA ASN A 253 6.45 1.02 19.87
C ASN A 253 5.50 2.20 19.69
N LEU A 254 5.43 2.77 18.48
CA LEU A 254 4.48 3.83 18.15
C LEU A 254 3.02 3.35 18.24
N VAL A 255 2.70 2.17 17.68
CA VAL A 255 1.35 1.61 17.70
C VAL A 255 0.94 1.17 19.12
N GLU A 256 1.89 0.73 19.95
CA GLU A 256 1.67 0.37 21.36
C GLU A 256 1.15 1.54 22.21
N GLU A 257 1.36 2.80 21.79
CA GLU A 257 0.79 3.98 22.46
C GLU A 257 -0.74 4.04 22.35
N ILE A 258 -1.33 3.37 21.35
CA ILE A 258 -2.76 3.47 21.06
C ILE A 258 -3.50 2.13 21.11
N LEU A 259 -2.79 1.00 21.05
CA LEU A 259 -3.34 -0.35 21.01
C LEU A 259 -2.52 -1.31 21.87
N PRO A 260 -3.13 -2.37 22.43
CA PRO A 260 -2.44 -3.26 23.36
C PRO A 260 -1.38 -4.12 22.65
N ALA A 261 -0.19 -4.18 23.28
CA ALA A 261 1.02 -4.77 22.72
C ALA A 261 0.95 -6.28 22.41
N ASP A 262 0.12 -7.02 23.15
CA ASP A 262 -0.07 -8.48 23.01
C ASP A 262 -0.81 -8.86 21.72
N ALA A 263 -1.57 -7.93 21.16
CA ALA A 263 -2.31 -8.09 19.91
C ALA A 263 -1.55 -7.57 18.67
N LEU A 264 -0.31 -7.10 18.85
CA LEU A 264 0.51 -6.56 17.76
C LEU A 264 1.45 -7.62 17.17
N SER A 265 1.59 -7.59 15.86
CA SER A 265 2.55 -8.40 15.11
C SER A 265 3.40 -7.52 14.20
N CYS A 266 4.70 -7.79 14.16
CA CYS A 266 5.68 -7.09 13.33
C CYS A 266 5.99 -7.89 12.08
N HIS A 267 6.03 -7.25 10.92
CA HIS A 267 6.22 -7.88 9.63
C HIS A 267 7.26 -7.13 8.81
N GLU A 268 8.02 -7.87 8.02
CA GLU A 268 8.79 -7.35 6.90
C GLU A 268 8.11 -7.77 5.59
N LEU A 269 7.80 -6.78 4.75
CA LEU A 269 7.16 -6.98 3.46
C LEU A 269 8.21 -7.25 2.40
N GLN A 270 8.02 -8.33 1.65
CA GLN A 270 9.05 -8.85 0.76
C GLN A 270 8.48 -9.33 -0.57
N LEU A 271 9.32 -9.23 -1.61
CA LEU A 271 9.05 -9.76 -2.93
C LEU A 271 10.10 -10.82 -3.26
N ARG A 272 9.66 -12.01 -3.68
CA ARG A 272 10.55 -13.10 -4.08
C ARG A 272 10.69 -13.14 -5.59
N GLU A 273 11.92 -13.27 -6.07
CA GLU A 273 12.20 -13.50 -7.49
C GLU A 273 11.54 -14.79 -7.99
N THR A 274 11.04 -14.78 -9.23
CA THR A 274 10.50 -15.98 -9.90
C THR A 274 11.56 -17.08 -9.98
N GLY A 275 11.15 -18.33 -9.74
CA GLY A 275 12.06 -19.48 -9.63
C GLY A 275 11.91 -20.30 -8.34
N GLY A 276 10.89 -20.00 -7.53
CA GLY A 276 10.58 -20.74 -6.31
C GLY A 276 11.56 -20.43 -5.16
N PRO A 277 11.80 -21.38 -4.24
CA PRO A 277 12.63 -21.14 -3.04
C PRO A 277 14.06 -20.64 -3.32
N ALA A 278 14.58 -20.85 -4.54
CA ALA A 278 15.90 -20.40 -4.96
C ALA A 278 15.96 -18.92 -5.38
N GLY A 279 14.81 -18.27 -5.62
CA GLY A 279 14.72 -16.85 -5.94
C GLY A 279 15.15 -15.99 -4.75
N ARG A 280 15.87 -14.88 -5.00
CA ARG A 280 16.23 -13.97 -3.90
C ARG A 280 15.00 -13.22 -3.42
N VAL A 281 15.10 -12.77 -2.18
CA VAL A 281 14.10 -11.98 -1.50
C VAL A 281 14.55 -10.52 -1.52
N LEU A 282 13.69 -9.65 -2.05
CA LEU A 282 13.88 -8.21 -2.08
C LEU A 282 13.03 -7.56 -0.97
N PRO A 283 13.65 -6.94 0.04
CA PRO A 283 12.92 -6.26 1.12
C PRO A 283 12.30 -4.95 0.60
N CYS A 284 11.03 -4.74 0.92
CA CYS A 284 10.24 -3.61 0.41
C CYS A 284 9.80 -2.64 1.52
N GLY A 285 9.72 -3.08 2.77
CA GLY A 285 9.37 -2.23 3.90
C GLY A 285 8.98 -3.05 5.12
N VAL A 286 8.51 -2.36 6.16
CA VAL A 286 8.00 -3.00 7.38
C VAL A 286 6.55 -2.64 7.62
N CYS A 287 5.86 -3.51 8.34
CA CYS A 287 4.47 -3.32 8.72
C CYS A 287 4.24 -3.77 10.16
N VAL A 288 3.36 -3.08 10.87
CA VAL A 288 2.78 -3.56 12.13
C VAL A 288 1.29 -3.74 11.96
N ARG A 289 0.80 -4.89 12.39
CA ARG A 289 -0.63 -5.20 12.37
C ARG A 289 -1.14 -5.40 13.78
N TYR A 290 -2.28 -4.79 14.08
CA TYR A 290 -3.11 -5.12 15.23
C TYR A 290 -4.25 -6.02 14.77
N ARG A 291 -4.52 -7.07 15.55
CA ARG A 291 -5.69 -7.93 15.37
C ARG A 291 -6.54 -7.90 16.63
N GLY A 292 -7.77 -7.41 16.53
CA GLY A 292 -8.74 -7.44 17.61
C GLY A 292 -9.16 -8.86 17.97
N ARG A 293 -9.68 -9.05 19.19
CA ARG A 293 -10.17 -10.37 19.65
C ARG A 293 -11.27 -10.93 18.75
N ASP A 294 -12.04 -10.03 18.16
CA ASP A 294 -13.21 -10.29 17.33
C ASP A 294 -12.84 -10.42 15.82
N ALA A 295 -11.58 -10.68 15.49
CA ALA A 295 -11.10 -10.73 14.10
C ALA A 295 -11.08 -12.13 13.47
N LEU A 296 -11.45 -13.18 14.21
CA LEU A 296 -11.56 -14.56 13.74
C LEU A 296 -12.87 -15.19 14.25
#